data_AF-A0A3M1CX47-F1
#
_entry.id   AF-A0A3M1CX47-F1
#
_cell.length_a   1.000
_cell.length_b   1.000
_cell.length_c   1.000
_cell.angle_alpha   90.00
_cell.angle_beta   90.00
_cell.angle_gamma   90.00
#
_symmetry.space_group_name_H-M   'P 1'
#
loop_
_entity.id
_entity.type
_entity.pdbx_description
1 polymer ?
#
loop_
_entity_poly.entity_id
_entity_poly.type
_entity_poly.pdbx_seq_one_letter_code
_entity_poly.pdbx_strand_id
1 'polypeptide(L)'
;MLAMLTEYPDSRLSTIAEWLDRSPGVVRAALQRLRKRGLVEFVGAPRTGGYRRLAAGPGRHWSPVDDLGAQDLWVLATVGDQPGVRTAALADWLGLSTSAARHTLTRLRKQGLVKFVGPRRTGGWHRAEGVL
;
A
#
# COMPACT_ATOMS: atom_id res chain seq x y z
N MET A 1 1.16 3.21 14.48
CA MET A 1 0.96 4.60 14.02
C MET A 1 -0.46 4.85 13.49
N LEU A 2 -0.93 4.22 12.40
CA LEU A 2 -2.29 4.45 11.87
C LEU A 2 -3.41 4.02 12.84
N ALA A 3 -3.24 2.90 13.55
CA ALA A 3 -4.16 2.47 14.60
C ALA A 3 -4.25 3.53 15.71
N MET A 4 -3.11 4.08 16.16
CA MET A 4 -3.08 5.13 17.17
C MET A 4 -3.79 6.42 16.72
N LEU A 5 -3.64 6.83 15.46
CA LEU A 5 -4.33 8.02 14.93
C LEU A 5 -5.83 7.81 14.72
N THR A 6 -6.29 6.55 14.81
CA THR A 6 -7.72 6.22 14.87
C THR A 6 -8.24 6.42 16.30
N GLU A 7 -7.45 6.05 17.31
CA GLU A 7 -7.81 6.14 18.73
C GLU A 7 -7.61 7.56 19.31
N TYR A 8 -6.57 8.25 18.84
CA TYR A 8 -6.18 9.59 19.27
C TYR A 8 -6.00 10.52 18.05
N PRO A 9 -7.09 11.01 17.45
CA PRO A 9 -7.03 11.96 16.34
C PRO A 9 -6.41 13.29 16.79
N ASP A 10 -5.88 14.05 15.84
CA ASP A 10 -5.26 15.37 16.05
C ASP A 10 -4.06 15.36 17.03
N SER A 11 -3.41 14.20 17.16
CA SER A 11 -2.25 14.04 18.01
C SER A 11 -1.04 14.80 17.45
N ARG A 12 -0.31 15.48 18.32
CA ARG A 12 0.91 16.22 17.94
C ARG A 12 2.04 15.27 17.57
N LEU A 13 2.96 15.76 16.72
CA LEU A 13 4.16 15.00 16.33
C LEU A 13 4.96 14.51 17.55
N SER A 14 5.13 15.36 18.57
CA SER A 14 5.84 15.03 19.80
C SER A 14 5.16 13.91 20.57
N THR A 15 3.83 13.98 20.71
CA THR A 15 3.02 12.98 21.40
C THR A 15 3.07 11.62 20.69
N ILE A 16 2.98 11.62 19.35
CA ILE A 16 3.11 10.40 18.55
C ILE A 16 4.54 9.82 18.65
N ALA A 17 5.56 10.68 18.72
CA ALA A 17 6.94 10.27 18.87
C ALA A 17 7.21 9.61 20.23
N GLU A 18 6.65 10.19 21.30
CA GLU A 18 6.71 9.65 22.65
C GLU A 18 6.03 8.28 22.74
N TRP A 19 4.80 8.15 22.22
CA TRP A 19 4.08 6.88 22.24
C TRP A 19 4.76 5.75 21.47
N LEU A 20 5.46 6.08 20.39
CA LEU A 20 6.14 5.09 19.55
C LEU A 20 7.57 4.80 20.04
N ASP A 21 8.04 5.51 21.07
CA ASP A 21 9.43 5.51 21.52
C ASP A 21 10.41 5.71 20.33
N ARG A 22 10.17 6.79 19.57
CA ARG A 22 10.94 7.13 18.36
C ARG A 22 11.25 8.62 18.32
N SER A 23 12.31 8.98 17.60
CA SER A 23 12.64 10.38 17.42
C SER A 23 11.57 11.12 16.58
N PRO A 24 11.29 12.40 16.87
CA PRO A 24 10.34 13.20 16.10
C PRO A 24 10.67 13.28 14.60
N GLY A 25 11.94 13.18 14.23
CA GLY A 25 12.38 13.15 12.82
C GLY A 25 11.91 11.88 12.09
N VAL A 26 12.03 10.71 12.72
CA VAL A 26 11.58 9.43 12.16
C VAL A 26 10.07 9.40 12.01
N VAL A 27 9.35 9.85 13.04
CA VAL A 27 7.88 9.92 13.01
C VAL A 27 7.40 10.92 11.97
N ARG A 28 8.06 12.07 11.83
CA ARG A 28 7.74 13.06 10.79
C ARG A 28 7.92 12.48 9.39
N ALA A 29 9.02 11.78 9.13
CA ALA A 29 9.26 11.15 7.83
C ALA A 29 8.18 10.10 7.51
N ALA A 30 7.77 9.31 8.51
CA ALA A 30 6.69 8.34 8.37
C ALA A 30 5.33 9.02 8.08
N LEU A 31 4.97 10.06 8.84
CA LEU A 31 3.73 10.83 8.66
C LEU A 31 3.70 11.55 7.31
N GLN A 32 4.82 12.09 6.82
CA GLN A 32 4.91 12.67 5.48
C GLN A 32 4.65 11.62 4.39
N ARG A 33 5.18 10.39 4.54
CA ARG A 33 4.88 9.30 3.60
C ARG A 33 3.41 8.91 3.64
N LEU A 34 2.80 8.86 4.82
CA LEU A 34 1.37 8.57 4.98
C LEU A 34 0.50 9.69 4.39
N ARG A 35 0.91 10.95 4.55
CA ARG A 35 0.21 12.12 3.98
C ARG A 35 0.29 12.14 2.46
N LYS A 36 1.45 11.83 1.88
CA LYS A 36 1.60 11.66 0.42
C LYS A 36 0.71 10.55 -0.14
N ARG A 37 0.34 9.58 0.69
CA ARG A 37 -0.57 8.48 0.36
C ARG A 37 -2.04 8.79 0.70
N GLY A 38 -2.36 10.02 1.14
CA GLY A 38 -3.73 10.39 1.50
C GLY A 38 -4.30 9.64 2.71
N LEU A 39 -3.45 9.03 3.56
CA LEU A 39 -3.89 8.25 4.72
C LEU A 39 -4.03 9.08 5.99
N VAL A 40 -3.31 10.20 6.05
CA VAL A 40 -3.32 11.13 7.18
C VAL A 40 -3.25 12.55 6.65
N GLU A 41 -3.82 13.48 7.40
CA GLU A 41 -3.66 14.90 7.17
C GLU A 41 -3.14 15.59 8.42
N PHE A 42 -2.57 16.78 8.23
CA PHE A 42 -2.21 17.66 9.33
C PHE A 42 -3.30 18.72 9.45
N VAL A 43 -3.91 18.80 10.63
CA VAL A 43 -5.03 19.70 10.92
C VAL A 43 -4.58 20.76 11.93
N GLY A 44 -4.87 22.03 11.65
CA GLY A 44 -4.54 23.16 12.52
C GLY A 44 -3.26 23.89 12.14
N ALA A 45 -2.80 24.80 13.02
CA ALA A 45 -1.66 25.65 12.73
C ALA A 45 -0.32 24.88 12.85
N PRO A 46 0.75 25.25 12.12
CA PRO A 46 2.01 24.51 12.11
C PRO A 46 2.65 24.22 13.48
N ARG A 47 2.34 25.04 14.49
CA ARG A 47 2.87 24.93 15.86
C ARG A 47 1.94 24.24 16.86
N THR A 48 0.65 24.20 16.60
CA THR A 48 -0.37 23.72 17.56
C THR A 48 -1.22 22.58 17.02
N GLY A 49 -1.22 22.40 15.69
CA GLY A 49 -1.94 21.37 14.98
C GLY A 49 -1.38 19.98 15.19
N GLY A 50 -2.15 19.01 14.73
CA GLY A 50 -1.90 17.59 14.93
C GLY A 50 -2.16 16.79 13.68
N TYR A 51 -1.85 15.51 13.75
CA TYR A 51 -2.09 14.56 12.68
C TYR A 51 -3.36 13.80 12.97
N ARG A 52 -4.20 13.68 11.94
CA ARG A 52 -5.42 12.87 11.98
C ARG A 52 -5.36 11.87 10.86
N ARG A 53 -5.85 10.65 11.13
CA ARG A 53 -6.12 9.70 10.05
C ARG A 53 -7.28 10.22 9.22
N LEU A 54 -7.09 10.27 7.91
CA LEU A 54 -8.21 10.46 7.00
C LEU A 54 -9.04 9.18 7.07
N ALA A 55 -10.21 9.27 7.72
CA ALA A 55 -11.21 8.24 7.59
C ALA A 55 -11.56 8.19 6.11
N ALA A 56 -11.32 7.04 5.49
CA ALA A 56 -12.00 6.71 4.27
C ALA A 56 -13.49 6.96 4.56
N GLY A 57 -14.10 7.94 3.86
CA GLY A 57 -15.41 8.49 4.21
C GLY A 57 -16.48 7.40 4.42
N PRO A 58 -17.62 7.69 5.05
CA PRO A 58 -18.64 6.67 5.30
C PRO A 58 -18.96 5.90 4.01
N GLY A 59 -18.53 4.63 3.95
CA GLY A 59 -18.64 3.76 2.77
C GLY A 59 -17.33 3.36 2.07
N ARG A 60 -16.19 3.97 2.38
CA ARG A 60 -14.91 3.60 1.75
C ARG A 60 -14.15 2.63 2.68
N HIS A 61 -14.35 1.34 2.50
CA HIS A 61 -13.45 0.34 3.09
C HIS A 61 -12.06 0.58 2.49
N TRP A 62 -11.01 0.67 3.31
CA TRP A 62 -9.64 0.76 2.78
C TRP A 62 -9.39 -0.50 1.95
N SER A 63 -9.29 -0.33 0.64
CA SER A 63 -8.90 -1.43 -0.25
C SER A 63 -7.45 -1.19 -0.68
N PRO A 64 -6.56 -2.18 -0.56
CA PRO A 64 -5.17 -2.04 -1.02
C PRO A 64 -5.07 -1.68 -2.51
N VAL A 65 -6.17 -1.81 -3.28
CA VAL A 65 -6.27 -1.40 -4.68
C VAL A 65 -6.40 0.11 -4.88
N ASP A 66 -6.88 0.87 -3.88
CA ASP A 66 -7.06 2.32 -3.98
C ASP A 66 -5.71 3.09 -4.06
N ASP A 67 -4.63 2.47 -3.57
CA ASP A 67 -3.27 3.04 -3.53
C ASP A 67 -2.39 2.59 -4.71
N LEU A 68 -2.97 1.89 -5.69
CA LEU A 68 -2.24 1.32 -6.82
C LEU A 68 -2.06 2.34 -7.95
N GLY A 69 -0.85 2.41 -8.50
CA GLY A 69 -0.61 3.14 -9.74
C GLY A 69 -1.19 2.39 -10.94
N ALA A 70 -1.36 3.06 -12.07
CA ALA A 70 -1.92 2.45 -13.29
C ALA A 70 -1.27 1.09 -13.61
N GLN A 71 0.07 1.02 -13.66
CA GLN A 71 0.80 -0.22 -13.94
C GLN A 71 0.44 -1.38 -12.99
N ASP A 72 0.20 -1.09 -11.72
CA ASP A 72 -0.16 -2.11 -10.74
C ASP A 72 -1.56 -2.67 -11.01
N LEU A 73 -2.50 -1.80 -11.41
CA LEU A 73 -3.84 -2.18 -11.78
C LEU A 73 -3.83 -3.08 -13.02
N TRP A 74 -3.04 -2.73 -14.05
CA TRP A 74 -2.88 -3.56 -15.25
C TRP A 74 -2.29 -4.94 -14.93
N VAL A 75 -1.24 -4.99 -14.11
CA VAL A 75 -0.65 -6.26 -13.67
C VAL A 75 -1.66 -7.08 -12.85
N LEU A 76 -2.36 -6.45 -11.92
CA LEU A 76 -3.33 -7.12 -11.05
C LEU A 76 -4.51 -7.68 -11.85
N ALA A 77 -5.05 -6.90 -12.79
CA ALA A 77 -6.11 -7.33 -13.70
C ALA A 77 -5.67 -8.55 -14.53
N THR A 78 -4.50 -8.45 -15.16
CA THR A 78 -3.97 -9.53 -16.01
C THR A 78 -3.73 -10.83 -15.24
N VAL A 79 -3.23 -10.75 -14.01
CA VAL A 79 -3.05 -11.92 -13.13
C VAL A 79 -4.41 -12.50 -12.68
N GLY A 80 -5.45 -11.66 -12.57
CA GLY A 80 -6.82 -12.10 -12.33
C GLY A 80 -7.41 -12.87 -13.51
N ASP A 81 -7.20 -12.36 -14.73
CA ASP A 81 -7.73 -12.95 -15.96
C ASP A 81 -6.96 -14.21 -16.40
N GLN A 82 -5.67 -14.30 -16.05
CA GLN A 82 -4.78 -15.40 -16.42
C GLN A 82 -4.09 -15.99 -15.18
N PRO A 83 -4.81 -16.78 -14.35
CA PRO A 83 -4.22 -17.44 -13.19
C PRO A 83 -3.12 -18.43 -13.61
N GLY A 84 -2.00 -18.42 -12.91
CA GLY A 84 -0.83 -19.25 -13.23
C GLY A 84 0.13 -18.58 -14.22
N VAL A 85 -0.09 -17.32 -14.59
CA VAL A 85 0.81 -16.59 -15.49
C VAL A 85 2.22 -16.47 -14.89
N ARG A 86 3.24 -16.68 -15.73
CA ARG A 86 4.65 -16.47 -15.36
C ARG A 86 5.08 -15.04 -15.63
N THR A 87 6.04 -14.56 -14.84
CA THR A 87 6.51 -13.16 -14.91
C THR A 87 7.00 -12.74 -16.29
N ALA A 88 7.62 -13.64 -17.05
CA ALA A 88 8.07 -13.34 -18.42
C ALA A 88 6.88 -13.10 -19.37
N ALA A 89 5.93 -14.04 -19.40
CA ALA A 89 4.71 -13.89 -20.22
C ALA A 89 3.89 -12.65 -19.84
N LEU A 90 3.76 -12.38 -18.53
CA LEU A 90 3.11 -11.16 -18.04
C LEU A 90 3.82 -9.89 -18.53
N ALA A 91 5.16 -9.89 -18.51
CA ALA A 91 5.95 -8.75 -18.96
C ALA A 91 5.76 -8.51 -20.46
N ASP A 92 5.80 -9.58 -21.25
CA ASP A 92 5.60 -9.53 -22.71
C ASP A 92 4.20 -9.00 -23.06
N TRP A 93 3.14 -9.53 -22.42
CA TRP A 93 1.77 -9.08 -22.68
C TRP A 93 1.52 -7.62 -22.33
N LEU A 94 2.20 -7.10 -21.30
CA LEU A 94 2.02 -5.72 -20.83
C LEU A 94 3.04 -4.74 -21.40
N GLY A 95 3.93 -5.19 -22.30
CA GLY A 95 5.02 -4.35 -22.83
C GLY A 95 5.97 -3.85 -21.74
N LEU A 96 6.10 -4.58 -20.64
CA LEU A 96 6.97 -4.25 -19.51
C LEU A 96 8.31 -4.99 -19.63
N SER A 97 9.35 -4.47 -19.00
CA SER A 97 10.53 -5.29 -18.74
C SER A 97 10.22 -6.36 -17.69
N THR A 98 10.86 -7.53 -17.80
CA THR A 98 10.72 -8.62 -16.81
C THR A 98 11.04 -8.17 -15.38
N SER A 99 11.98 -7.24 -15.23
CA SER A 99 12.33 -6.63 -13.93
C SER A 99 11.21 -5.73 -13.40
N ALA A 100 10.59 -4.91 -14.23
CA ALA A 100 9.46 -4.05 -13.85
C ALA A 100 8.23 -4.89 -13.45
N ALA A 101 7.92 -5.94 -14.22
CA ALA A 101 6.87 -6.89 -13.89
C ALA A 101 7.15 -7.59 -12.55
N ARG A 102 8.38 -8.10 -12.34
CA ARG A 102 8.78 -8.72 -11.06
C ARG A 102 8.67 -7.76 -9.88
N HIS A 103 9.13 -6.53 -10.04
CA HIS A 103 9.06 -5.51 -8.97
C HIS A 103 7.60 -5.24 -8.58
N THR A 104 6.73 -5.09 -9.58
CA THR A 104 5.29 -4.87 -9.39
C THR A 104 4.64 -6.06 -8.66
N LEU A 105 4.85 -7.28 -9.15
CA LEU A 105 4.33 -8.50 -8.52
C LEU A 105 4.82 -8.68 -7.08
N THR A 106 6.08 -8.34 -6.80
CA THR A 106 6.62 -8.41 -5.43
C THR A 106 5.91 -7.44 -4.50
N ARG A 107 5.61 -6.24 -4.97
CA ARG A 107 4.89 -5.22 -4.21
C ARG A 107 3.43 -5.59 -3.99
N LEU A 108 2.73 -6.03 -5.04
CA LEU A 108 1.36 -6.54 -4.94
C LEU A 108 1.26 -7.74 -3.99
N ARG A 109 2.26 -8.64 -4.01
CA ARG A 109 2.34 -9.76 -3.06
C ARG A 109 2.50 -9.30 -1.62
N LYS A 110 3.34 -8.29 -1.36
CA LYS A 110 3.48 -7.69 -0.02
C LYS A 110 2.19 -7.05 0.48
N GLN A 111 1.34 -6.57 -0.43
CA GLN A 111 0.02 -6.03 -0.13
C GLN A 111 -1.06 -7.13 -0.02
N GLY A 112 -0.70 -8.40 -0.20
CA GLY A 112 -1.64 -9.52 -0.14
C GLY A 112 -2.57 -9.62 -1.34
N LEU A 113 -2.29 -8.93 -2.45
CA LEU A 113 -3.16 -8.87 -3.63
C LEU A 113 -2.92 -10.00 -4.63
N VAL A 114 -1.72 -10.56 -4.64
CA VAL A 114 -1.34 -11.69 -5.49
C VAL A 114 -0.48 -12.69 -4.70
N LYS A 115 -0.51 -13.95 -5.11
CA LYS A 115 0.31 -15.04 -4.56
C LYS A 115 0.97 -15.83 -5.70
N PHE A 116 2.15 -16.38 -5.44
CA PHE A 116 2.77 -17.34 -6.35
C PHE A 116 2.40 -18.75 -5.90
N VAL A 117 1.82 -19.55 -6.79
CA VAL A 117 1.33 -20.91 -6.49
C VAL A 117 2.16 -21.90 -7.30
N GLY A 118 2.57 -22.98 -6.65
CA GLY A 118 3.34 -24.06 -7.24
C GLY A 118 4.87 -23.88 -7.16
N PRO A 119 5.63 -24.82 -7.74
CA PRO A 119 7.09 -24.85 -7.63
C PRO A 119 7.75 -23.64 -8.31
N ARG A 120 8.90 -23.18 -7.82
CA ARG A 120 9.58 -21.99 -8.36
C ARG A 120 9.87 -22.04 -9.88
N ARG A 121 10.07 -23.23 -10.47
CA ARG A 121 10.35 -23.40 -11.91
C ARG A 121 9.09 -23.47 -12.78
N THR A 122 7.98 -23.98 -12.25
CA THR A 122 6.78 -24.34 -13.03
C THR A 122 5.50 -23.67 -12.55
N GLY A 123 5.51 -23.07 -11.36
CA GLY A 123 4.41 -22.33 -10.79
C GLY A 123 4.20 -20.97 -11.45
N GLY A 124 3.16 -20.27 -10.99
CA GLY A 124 2.70 -19.02 -11.57
C GLY A 124 2.04 -18.09 -10.57
N TRP A 125 1.72 -16.89 -11.03
CA TRP A 125 1.05 -15.87 -10.23
C TRP A 125 -0.46 -16.02 -10.30
N HIS A 126 -1.10 -15.84 -9.15
CA HIS A 126 -2.55 -15.88 -9.00
C HIS A 126 -2.99 -14.66 -8.19
N ARG A 127 -4.20 -14.18 -8.44
CA ARG A 127 -4.83 -13.21 -7.55
C ARG A 127 -5.08 -13.86 -6.18
N ALA A 128 -4.92 -13.08 -5.11
CA ALA A 128 -5.30 -13.55 -3.79
C ALA A 128 -6.83 -13.56 -3.64
N GLU A 129 -7.37 -14.59 -3.00
CA GLU A 129 -8.81 -14.69 -2.74
C GLU A 129 -9.21 -13.70 -1.63
N GLY A 130 -10.39 -13.06 -1.77
CA GLY A 130 -10.93 -12.11 -0.78
C GLY A 130 -10.63 -10.63 -1.02
N VAL A 131 -10.15 -10.25 -2.22
CA VAL A 131 -9.92 -8.84 -2.59
C VAL A 131 -11.03 -8.36 -3.55
N LEU A 132 -12.13 -7.90 -2.98
CA LEU A 132 -13.14 -7.03 -3.59
C LEU A 132 -13.60 -5.99 -2.56
#